data_AF-A0AB39JLU4-F1
#
_entry.id   AF-A0AB39JLU4-F1
#
_cell.length_a   1.000
_cell.length_b   1.000
_cell.length_c   1.000
_cell.angle_alpha   90.00
_cell.angle_beta   90.00
_cell.angle_gamma   90.00
#
_symmetry.space_group_name_H-M   'P 1'
#
loop_
_entity.id
_entity.type
_entity.pdbx_description
1 polymer ?
#
loop_
_entity_poly.entity_id
_entity_poly.type
_entity_poly.pdbx_seq_one_letter_code
_entity_poly.pdbx_strand_id
1 'polypeptide(L)'
;MANESLSSSVLQDFLVDAQVLLTQAEECLQHLQLIDNDPDACHCLTDTLATLVARAQSLGLVEVASYAKQLQNLLDTAHTPSHLPGEALPALDECLTLLAWQLELVDPRTGHLGLDTDEQVVLLDNLAAALNPSLACASCTSNMTPCDHSPHTPSAAVSRPTLGN
;
A
#
# COMPACT_ATOMS: atom_id res chain seq x y z
N MET A 1 37.77 8.64 6.90
CA MET A 1 37.80 7.19 7.22
C MET A 1 36.84 6.79 8.33
N ALA A 2 36.77 7.47 9.49
CA ALA A 2 35.80 7.07 10.55
C ALA A 2 34.32 7.38 10.24
N ASN A 3 34.04 8.39 9.40
CA ASN A 3 32.67 8.79 9.06
C ASN A 3 32.00 7.79 8.10
N GLU A 4 32.74 7.26 7.13
CA GLU A 4 32.22 6.29 6.14
C GLU A 4 31.87 4.94 6.77
N SER A 5 32.66 4.48 7.75
CA SER A 5 32.37 3.25 8.49
C SER A 5 31.12 3.35 9.35
N LEU A 6 30.85 4.53 9.93
CA LEU A 6 29.67 4.75 10.77
C LEU A 6 28.40 4.80 9.90
N SER A 7 28.45 5.50 8.77
CA SER A 7 27.35 5.56 7.80
C SER A 7 27.00 4.18 7.22
N SER A 8 27.99 3.33 6.93
CA SER A 8 27.74 1.97 6.44
C SER A 8 27.15 1.04 7.52
N SER A 9 27.51 1.21 8.79
CA SER A 9 26.89 0.45 9.89
C SER A 9 25.42 0.82 10.07
N VAL A 10 25.11 2.12 10.10
CA VAL A 10 23.72 2.60 10.24
C VAL A 10 22.85 2.16 9.05
N LEU A 11 23.42 2.16 7.84
CA LEU A 11 22.73 1.65 6.65
C LEU A 11 22.46 0.14 6.75
N GLN A 12 23.43 -0.66 7.21
CA GLN A 12 23.21 -2.10 7.41
C GLN A 12 22.15 -2.39 8.47
N ASP A 13 22.18 -1.67 9.60
CA ASP A 13 21.15 -1.78 10.64
C ASP A 13 19.76 -1.43 10.08
N PHE A 14 19.68 -0.39 9.25
CA PHE A 14 18.45 -0.05 8.55
C PHE A 14 17.97 -1.16 7.61
N LEU A 15 18.84 -1.77 6.81
CA LEU A 15 18.44 -2.81 5.86
C LEU A 15 17.88 -4.04 6.60
N VAL A 16 18.46 -4.40 7.74
CA VAL A 16 17.93 -5.46 8.61
C VAL A 16 16.55 -5.09 9.13
N ASP A 17 16.40 -3.88 9.67
CA ASP A 17 15.12 -3.42 10.18
C ASP A 17 14.06 -3.25 9.08
N ALA A 18 14.46 -2.84 7.89
CA ALA A 18 13.59 -2.70 6.73
C ALA A 18 13.07 -4.06 6.28
N GLN A 19 13.89 -5.12 6.35
CA GLN A 19 13.43 -6.48 6.08
C GLN A 19 12.40 -6.96 7.12
N VAL A 20 12.58 -6.61 8.39
CA VAL A 20 11.59 -6.92 9.45
C VAL A 20 10.27 -6.20 9.18
N LEU A 21 10.31 -4.90 8.85
CA LEU A 21 9.13 -4.13 8.49
C LEU A 21 8.45 -4.70 7.25
N LEU A 22 9.21 -5.08 6.22
CA LEU A 22 8.65 -5.68 5.02
C LEU A 22 7.93 -7.00 5.32
N THR A 23 8.55 -7.89 6.10
CA THR A 23 7.91 -9.14 6.53
C THR A 23 6.62 -8.85 7.30
N GLN A 24 6.61 -7.84 8.17
CA GLN A 24 5.39 -7.42 8.86
C GLN A 24 4.29 -6.92 7.89
N ALA A 25 4.66 -6.18 6.84
CA ALA A 25 3.73 -5.74 5.81
C ALA A 25 3.14 -6.93 5.03
N GLU A 26 3.98 -7.90 4.66
CA GLU A 26 3.57 -9.15 3.99
C GLU A 26 2.63 -10.00 4.88
N GLU A 27 2.92 -10.10 6.18
CA GLU A 27 2.03 -10.78 7.15
C GLU A 27 0.67 -10.06 7.26
N CYS A 28 0.66 -8.72 7.31
CA CYS A 28 -0.58 -7.95 7.33
C CYS A 28 -1.37 -8.09 6.01
N LEU A 29 -0.70 -8.21 4.86
CA LEU A 29 -1.34 -8.59 3.59
C LEU A 29 -1.94 -10.00 3.63
N GLN A 30 -1.20 -10.99 4.14
CA GLN A 30 -1.71 -12.36 4.28
C GLN A 30 -2.94 -12.42 5.17
N HIS A 31 -2.99 -11.64 6.25
CA HIS A 31 -4.19 -11.52 7.08
C HIS A 31 -5.38 -10.97 6.28
N LEU A 32 -5.18 -9.93 5.46
CA LEU A 32 -6.23 -9.37 4.61
C LEU A 32 -6.74 -10.36 3.55
N GLN A 33 -5.87 -11.24 3.04
CA GLN A 33 -6.26 -12.28 2.09
C GLN A 33 -7.08 -13.41 2.73
N LEU A 34 -6.88 -13.66 4.03
CA LEU A 34 -7.56 -14.72 4.77
C LEU A 34 -8.84 -14.22 5.47
N ILE A 35 -8.82 -12.97 5.91
CA ILE A 35 -9.87 -12.31 6.66
C ILE A 35 -10.20 -11.02 5.92
N ASP A 36 -11.25 -11.09 5.09
CA ASP A 36 -11.79 -9.90 4.44
C ASP A 36 -12.09 -8.82 5.50
N ASN A 37 -11.66 -7.60 5.21
CA ASN A 37 -12.05 -6.40 5.94
C ASN A 37 -11.52 -6.32 7.38
N ASP A 38 -10.32 -6.86 7.62
CA ASP A 38 -9.60 -6.68 8.89
C ASP A 38 -9.01 -5.25 8.98
N PRO A 39 -9.61 -4.35 9.79
CA PRO A 39 -9.13 -2.98 9.90
C PRO A 39 -7.79 -2.89 10.66
N ASP A 40 -7.50 -3.86 11.54
CA ASP A 40 -6.24 -3.87 12.29
C ASP A 40 -5.09 -4.25 11.35
N ALA A 41 -5.32 -5.19 10.44
CA ALA A 41 -4.35 -5.53 9.39
C ALA A 41 -4.12 -4.37 8.40
N CYS A 42 -5.17 -3.62 8.02
CA CYS A 42 -5.03 -2.41 7.20
C CYS A 42 -4.18 -1.34 7.91
N HIS A 43 -4.49 -1.03 9.17
CA HIS A 43 -3.71 -0.05 9.93
C HIS A 43 -2.26 -0.51 10.16
N CYS A 44 -2.05 -1.79 10.49
CA CYS A 44 -0.72 -2.39 10.58
C CYS A 44 0.09 -2.15 9.30
N LEU A 45 -0.49 -2.45 8.14
CA LEU A 45 0.19 -2.32 6.85
C LEU A 45 0.61 -0.86 6.60
N THR A 46 -0.31 0.08 6.78
CA THR A 46 -0.05 1.52 6.57
C THR A 46 1.00 2.05 7.54
N ASP A 47 0.93 1.73 8.83
CA ASP A 47 1.90 2.18 9.85
C ASP A 47 3.30 1.58 9.62
N THR A 48 3.34 0.31 9.20
CA THR A 48 4.57 -0.38 8.82
C THR A 48 5.27 0.33 7.65
N LEU A 49 4.52 0.64 6.59
CA LEU A 49 5.03 1.39 5.44
C LEU A 49 5.44 2.82 5.83
N ALA A 50 4.66 3.50 6.68
CA ALA A 50 5.00 4.82 7.20
C ALA A 50 6.35 4.82 7.93
N THR A 51 6.58 3.80 8.75
CA THR A 51 7.83 3.61 9.48
C THR A 51 9.00 3.39 8.52
N LEU A 52 8.83 2.53 7.51
CA LEU A 52 9.85 2.30 6.49
C LEU A 52 10.20 3.58 5.74
N VAL A 53 9.20 4.35 5.30
CA VAL A 53 9.37 5.64 4.62
C VAL A 53 10.16 6.61 5.49
N ALA A 54 9.75 6.79 6.74
CA ALA A 54 10.41 7.72 7.65
C ALA A 54 11.89 7.37 7.86
N ARG A 55 12.20 6.07 8.02
CA ARG A 55 13.58 5.61 8.23
C ARG A 55 14.42 5.72 6.95
N ALA A 56 13.88 5.33 5.80
CA ALA A 56 14.56 5.49 4.50
C ALA A 56 14.88 6.96 4.20
N GLN A 57 13.93 7.88 4.46
CA GLN A 57 14.15 9.32 4.32
C GLN A 57 15.24 9.84 5.25
N SER A 58 15.28 9.38 6.50
CA SER A 58 16.28 9.81 7.49
C SER A 58 17.72 9.46 7.07
N LEU A 59 17.88 8.45 6.21
CA LEU A 59 19.16 7.99 5.69
C LEU A 59 19.45 8.46 4.26
N GLY A 60 18.53 9.21 3.65
CA GLY A 60 18.70 9.70 2.28
C GLY A 60 18.57 8.62 1.21
N LEU A 61 17.90 7.50 1.50
CA LEU A 61 17.64 6.42 0.54
C LEU A 61 16.46 6.81 -0.36
N VAL A 62 16.72 7.74 -1.29
CA VAL A 62 15.69 8.45 -2.06
C VAL A 62 14.77 7.51 -2.82
N GLU A 63 15.31 6.50 -3.51
CA GLU A 63 14.52 5.59 -4.36
C GLU A 63 13.55 4.74 -3.53
N VAL A 64 14.06 4.06 -2.52
CA VAL A 64 13.25 3.23 -1.59
C VAL A 64 12.22 4.09 -0.87
N ALA A 65 12.61 5.26 -0.37
CA ALA A 65 11.71 6.19 0.31
C ALA A 65 10.61 6.70 -0.61
N SER A 66 10.92 6.99 -1.87
CA SER A 66 9.98 7.49 -2.87
C SER A 66 8.95 6.42 -3.23
N TYR A 67 9.41 5.20 -3.53
CA TYR A 67 8.53 4.10 -3.88
C TYR A 67 7.61 3.70 -2.72
N ALA A 68 8.17 3.47 -1.52
CA ALA A 68 7.38 3.12 -0.34
C ALA A 68 6.36 4.22 0.04
N LYS A 69 6.71 5.50 -0.17
CA LYS A 69 5.80 6.62 0.09
C LYS A 69 4.66 6.67 -0.93
N GLN A 70 4.93 6.40 -2.21
CA GLN A 70 3.87 6.33 -3.21
C GLN A 70 2.91 5.20 -2.91
N LEU A 71 3.43 4.02 -2.54
CA LEU A 71 2.64 2.88 -2.10
C LEU A 71 1.77 3.24 -0.88
N GLN A 72 2.36 3.83 0.17
CA GLN A 72 1.64 4.30 1.35
C GLN A 72 0.51 5.27 0.98
N ASN A 73 0.80 6.28 0.15
CA ASN A 73 -0.20 7.27 -0.24
C ASN A 73 -1.38 6.64 -0.99
N LEU A 74 -1.14 5.62 -1.83
CA LEU A 74 -2.22 4.91 -2.53
C LEU A 74 -3.14 4.23 -1.53
N LEU A 75 -2.60 3.57 -0.50
CA LEU A 75 -3.38 2.93 0.55
C LEU A 75 -4.16 3.96 1.40
N ASP A 76 -3.54 5.08 1.75
CA ASP A 76 -4.19 6.17 2.50
C ASP A 76 -5.32 6.86 1.71
N THR A 77 -5.23 6.87 0.38
CA THR A 77 -6.21 7.50 -0.52
C THR A 77 -7.21 6.52 -1.11
N ALA A 78 -7.13 5.24 -0.75
CA ALA A 78 -8.13 4.25 -1.13
C ALA A 78 -9.53 4.70 -0.66
N HIS A 79 -10.57 4.32 -1.42
CA HIS A 79 -11.94 4.71 -1.10
C HIS A 79 -12.34 4.37 0.34
N THR A 80 -11.81 3.26 0.86
CA THR A 80 -11.96 2.79 2.24
C THR A 80 -10.60 2.36 2.81
N PRO A 81 -9.84 3.28 3.45
CA PRO A 81 -8.48 2.98 3.93
C PRO A 81 -8.42 1.86 4.98
N SER A 82 -9.49 1.68 5.75
CA SER A 82 -9.62 0.59 6.75
C SER A 82 -10.14 -0.72 6.14
N HIS A 83 -10.34 -0.77 4.82
CA HIS A 83 -10.96 -1.90 4.12
C HIS A 83 -10.51 -1.90 2.66
N LEU A 84 -9.36 -2.52 2.39
CA LEU A 84 -8.87 -2.66 1.02
C LEU A 84 -9.76 -3.64 0.24
N PRO A 85 -10.11 -3.34 -1.03
CA PRO A 85 -10.86 -4.27 -1.84
C PRO A 85 -10.02 -5.52 -2.12
N GLY A 86 -10.62 -6.71 -2.01
CA GLY A 86 -9.92 -7.99 -2.19
C GLY A 86 -9.20 -8.12 -3.55
N GLU A 87 -9.75 -7.49 -4.60
CA GLU A 87 -9.15 -7.43 -5.94
C GLU A 87 -7.86 -6.60 -6.03
N ALA A 88 -7.59 -5.73 -5.06
CA ALA A 88 -6.34 -4.96 -4.97
C ALA A 88 -5.22 -5.72 -4.25
N LEU A 89 -5.53 -6.78 -3.49
CA LEU A 89 -4.52 -7.51 -2.71
C LEU A 89 -3.43 -8.16 -3.59
N PRO A 90 -3.72 -8.73 -4.77
CA PRO A 90 -2.67 -9.22 -5.68
C PRO A 90 -1.77 -8.10 -6.21
N ALA A 91 -2.33 -6.93 -6.56
CA ALA A 91 -1.53 -5.79 -7.02
C ALA A 91 -0.64 -5.24 -5.90
N LEU A 92 -1.14 -5.26 -4.66
CA LEU A 92 -0.37 -4.90 -3.47
C LEU A 92 0.77 -5.90 -3.20
N ASP A 93 0.53 -7.20 -3.39
CA ASP A 93 1.55 -8.25 -3.29
C ASP A 93 2.70 -8.03 -4.28
N GLU A 94 2.38 -7.71 -5.54
CA GLU A 94 3.38 -7.36 -6.56
C GLU A 94 4.17 -6.11 -6.14
N CYS A 95 3.50 -5.10 -5.59
CA CYS A 95 4.16 -3.88 -5.11
C CYS A 95 5.14 -4.16 -3.95
N LEU A 96 4.74 -4.99 -2.98
CA LEU A 96 5.59 -5.41 -1.86
C LEU A 96 6.74 -6.31 -2.32
N THR A 97 6.48 -7.18 -3.30
CA THR A 97 7.53 -7.97 -3.94
C THR A 97 8.59 -7.05 -4.54
N LEU A 98 8.20 -6.05 -5.34
CA LEU A 98 9.19 -5.11 -5.89
C LEU A 98 9.95 -4.36 -4.78
N LEU A 99 9.28 -3.97 -3.69
CA LEU A 99 9.95 -3.36 -2.54
C LEU A 99 11.00 -4.29 -1.90
N ALA A 100 10.71 -5.58 -1.78
CA ALA A 100 11.66 -6.60 -1.33
C ALA A 100 12.93 -6.60 -2.19
N TRP A 101 12.74 -6.63 -3.51
CA TRP A 101 13.85 -6.62 -4.47
C TRP A 101 14.64 -5.31 -4.39
N GLN A 102 13.97 -4.17 -4.20
CA GLN A 102 14.66 -2.90 -3.99
C GLN A 102 15.57 -2.95 -2.75
N LEU A 103 15.07 -3.43 -1.61
CA LEU A 103 15.85 -3.54 -0.38
C LEU A 103 17.05 -4.49 -0.52
N GLU A 104 16.90 -5.59 -1.26
CA GLU A 104 17.99 -6.54 -1.53
C GLU A 104 19.07 -5.95 -2.44
N LEU A 105 18.68 -5.11 -3.40
CA LEU A 105 19.57 -4.54 -4.41
C LEU A 105 20.23 -3.21 -4.01
N VAL A 106 19.81 -2.59 -2.90
CA VAL A 106 20.47 -1.40 -2.37
C VAL A 106 21.93 -1.72 -2.06
N ASP A 107 22.85 -0.90 -2.59
CA ASP A 107 24.26 -1.04 -2.25
C ASP A 107 24.46 -0.75 -0.75
N PRO A 108 24.94 -1.71 0.05
CA PRO A 108 25.00 -1.59 1.52
C PRO A 108 26.11 -0.64 2.03
N ARG A 109 26.89 -0.05 1.11
CA ARG A 109 27.95 0.90 1.44
C ARG A 109 27.56 2.32 1.08
N THR A 110 26.79 2.50 0.02
CA THR A 110 26.46 3.80 -0.57
C THR A 110 24.98 4.16 -0.48
N GLY A 111 24.10 3.16 -0.27
CA GLY A 111 22.65 3.36 -0.30
C GLY A 111 22.08 3.57 -1.72
N HIS A 112 22.91 3.45 -2.75
CA HIS A 112 22.48 3.63 -4.13
C HIS A 112 21.65 2.43 -4.60
N LEU A 113 20.57 2.74 -5.32
CA LEU A 113 19.73 1.79 -6.01
C LEU A 113 19.61 2.25 -7.46
N GLY A 114 20.17 1.47 -8.38
CA GLY A 114 20.20 1.78 -9.81
C GLY A 114 19.15 1.01 -10.60
N LEU A 115 17.88 1.12 -10.20
CA LEU A 115 16.77 0.44 -10.87
C LEU A 115 16.06 1.36 -11.87
N ASP A 116 15.55 0.75 -12.94
CA ASP A 116 14.58 1.40 -13.82
C ASP A 116 13.26 1.60 -13.03
N THR A 117 12.61 2.74 -13.26
CA THR A 117 11.35 3.10 -12.62
C THR A 117 10.12 2.69 -13.43
N ASP A 118 10.28 2.24 -14.67
CA ASP A 118 9.15 1.86 -15.54
C ASP A 118 8.27 0.78 -14.89
N GLU A 119 8.87 -0.25 -14.30
CA GLU A 119 8.12 -1.30 -13.58
C GLU A 119 7.41 -0.75 -12.33
N GLN A 120 8.06 0.15 -11.58
CA GLN A 120 7.47 0.80 -10.41
C GLN A 120 6.19 1.56 -10.79
N VAL A 121 6.24 2.32 -11.89
CA VAL A 121 5.08 3.09 -12.39
C VAL A 121 3.94 2.15 -12.76
N VAL A 122 4.23 1.07 -13.49
CA VAL A 122 3.21 0.08 -13.89
C VAL A 122 2.54 -0.57 -12.68
N LEU A 123 3.32 -0.99 -11.68
CA LEU A 123 2.77 -1.62 -10.48
C LEU A 123 1.91 -0.65 -9.65
N LEU A 124 2.38 0.59 -9.47
CA LEU A 124 1.64 1.62 -8.75
C LEU A 124 0.33 2.01 -9.48
N ASP A 125 0.35 2.11 -10.81
CA ASP A 125 -0.85 2.38 -11.61
C ASP A 125 -1.87 1.22 -11.52
N ASN A 126 -1.40 -0.03 -11.59
CA ASN A 126 -2.24 -1.21 -11.42
C ASN A 126 -2.91 -1.23 -10.04
N LEU A 127 -2.13 -0.95 -8.98
CA LEU A 127 -2.66 -0.86 -7.62
C LEU A 127 -3.66 0.29 -7.48
N ALA A 128 -3.35 1.47 -8.02
CA ALA A 128 -4.24 2.62 -7.97
C ALA A 128 -5.61 2.34 -8.63
N ALA A 129 -5.59 1.65 -9.77
CA ALA A 129 -6.80 1.21 -10.48
C ALA A 129 -7.61 0.20 -9.64
N ALA A 130 -6.95 -0.77 -9.01
CA ALA A 130 -7.60 -1.79 -8.19
C ALA A 130 -8.15 -1.24 -6.86
N LEU A 131 -7.52 -0.22 -6.27
CA LEU A 131 -8.02 0.43 -5.04
C LEU A 131 -9.25 1.31 -5.30
N ASN A 132 -9.45 1.76 -6.54
CA ASN A 132 -10.49 2.73 -6.90
C ASN A 132 -11.26 2.31 -8.18
N PRO A 133 -11.92 1.15 -8.19
CA PRO A 133 -12.56 0.60 -9.39
C PRO A 133 -13.70 1.50 -9.93
N SER A 134 -14.34 2.31 -9.07
CA SER A 134 -15.40 3.25 -9.46
C SER A 134 -14.89 4.38 -10.38
N LEU A 135 -13.64 4.82 -10.20
CA LEU A 135 -12.99 5.81 -11.07
C LEU A 135 -12.53 5.20 -12.42
N ALA A 136 -12.38 3.88 -12.49
CA ALA A 136 -11.97 3.16 -13.69
C ALA A 136 -13.14 2.83 -14.65
N CYS A 137 -14.38 3.18 -14.30
CA CYS A 137 -15.54 2.93 -15.17
C CYS A 137 -15.56 3.90 -16.37
N ALA A 138 -15.06 3.44 -17.53
CA ALA A 138 -15.11 4.17 -18.80
C ALA A 138 -16.54 4.58 -19.24
N SER A 139 -17.57 3.90 -18.73
CA SER A 139 -18.98 4.22 -19.02
C SER A 139 -19.48 5.46 -18.26
N CYS A 140 -18.90 5.80 -17.09
CA CYS A 140 -19.32 6.96 -16.28
C CYS A 140 -18.66 8.27 -16.74
N THR A 141 -17.60 8.21 -17.56
CA THR A 141 -16.92 9.41 -18.10
C THR A 141 -17.58 9.96 -19.36
N SER A 142 -18.39 9.15 -20.05
CA SER A 142 -18.93 9.51 -21.38
C SER A 142 -20.41 9.89 -21.38
N ASN A 143 -21.20 9.46 -20.40
CA ASN A 143 -22.63 9.73 -20.34
C ASN A 143 -23.03 10.26 -18.96
N MET A 144 -23.79 11.37 -18.92
CA MET A 144 -24.51 11.88 -17.74
C MET A 144 -25.62 10.91 -17.25
N THR A 145 -25.35 9.61 -17.19
CA THR A 145 -26.25 8.60 -16.66
C THR A 145 -25.66 8.11 -15.34
N PRO A 146 -26.37 8.23 -14.21
CA PRO A 146 -25.86 7.74 -12.94
C PRO A 146 -25.65 6.23 -13.04
N CYS A 147 -24.42 5.81 -12.83
CA CYS A 147 -24.05 4.42 -12.78
C CYS A 147 -24.61 3.83 -11.47
N ASP A 148 -25.37 2.73 -11.55
CA ASP A 148 -26.02 2.08 -10.40
C ASP A 148 -25.01 1.15 -9.71
N HIS A 149 -24.03 1.74 -9.04
CA HIS A 149 -23.17 1.02 -8.11
C HIS A 149 -23.86 1.05 -6.76
N SER A 150 -24.13 -0.13 -6.20
CA SER A 150 -24.77 -0.26 -4.90
C SER A 150 -23.95 0.49 -3.85
N PRO A 151 -24.45 1.62 -3.28
CA PRO A 151 -23.83 2.16 -2.09
C PRO A 151 -24.15 1.18 -0.99
N HIS A 152 -23.12 0.75 -0.24
CA HIS A 152 -23.32 -0.03 0.99
C HIS A 152 -24.41 0.65 1.82
N THR A 153 -25.58 0.00 1.90
CA THR A 153 -26.66 0.44 2.77
C THR A 153 -26.21 0.22 4.20
N PRO A 154 -26.08 1.25 5.05
CA PRO A 154 -26.06 1.00 6.48
C PRO A 154 -27.45 0.48 6.83
N SER A 155 -27.53 -0.80 7.18
CA SER A 155 -28.75 -1.44 7.64
C SER A 155 -29.21 -0.76 8.93
N ALA A 156 -30.08 0.24 8.80
CA ALA A 156 -30.80 0.85 9.91
C ALA A 156 -32.14 0.15 10.07
N ALA A 157 -32.28 -0.46 11.24
CA ALA A 157 -33.41 -1.23 11.72
C ALA A 157 -34.77 -0.52 11.62
N VAL A 158 -35.79 -1.33 11.30
CA VAL A 158 -37.15 -1.37 11.88
C VAL A 158 -38.02 -0.12 11.75
N SER A 159 -39.16 -0.25 11.05
CA SER A 159 -40.51 -0.05 11.63
C SER A 159 -41.68 -0.47 10.70
N ARG A 160 -42.30 -1.60 11.08
CA ARG A 160 -43.75 -1.89 11.23
C ARG A 160 -44.70 -1.77 10.01
N PRO A 161 -45.36 -2.87 9.59
CA PRO A 161 -46.50 -2.80 8.67
C PRO A 161 -47.78 -2.38 9.42
N THR A 162 -48.53 -1.49 8.78
CA THR A 162 -49.88 -1.05 9.15
C THR A 162 -50.87 -1.72 8.20
N LEU A 163 -51.85 -2.46 8.72
CA LEU A 163 -53.06 -2.90 8.02
C LEU A 163 -54.09 -3.21 9.14
N GLY A 164 -55.34 -2.78 9.15
CA GLY A 164 -56.21 -2.17 8.14
C GLY A 164 -57.62 -2.73 8.37
N ASN A 165 -58.60 -1.84 8.56
CA ASN A 165 -60.05 -2.01 8.75
C ASN A 165 -60.59 -2.62 10.04
#